data_AF-A0AAU2SX21-F1
#
_entry.id   AF-A0AAU2SX21-F1
#
_cell.length_a   1.000
_cell.length_b   1.000
_cell.length_c   1.000
_cell.angle_alpha   90.00
_cell.angle_beta   90.00
_cell.angle_gamma   90.00
#
_symmetry.space_group_name_H-M   'P 1'
#
loop_
_entity.id
_entity.type
_entity.pdbx_description
1 polymer ?
#
loop_
_entity_poly.entity_id
_entity_poly.type
_entity_poly.pdbx_seq_one_letter_code
_entity_poly.pdbx_strand_id
1 'polypeptide(L)'
;MSLTDRHITALMRQIATRNDIELVHPFAELETFGSLVYLAECYGFRYESVRLVGKHRIMHVQLVRDSSPWARQRAAANSAAFPDPGPGRPVPGMYLGSLTPVPEVQPEVDVITALIRHDALGAAANRKQLLGIGWGSAVLFLLMAVLTGKYAVLLPLAVLMPLFMLGSLKVNTTRRAKLAQRLMAAGCTPVRDAAGLERYVRPVPQGF
;
A
#
# COMPACT_ATOMS: atom_id res chain seq x y z
N MET A 1 -13.85 22.43 8.55
CA MET A 1 -12.66 21.56 8.68
C MET A 1 -12.63 20.62 7.50
N SER A 2 -11.63 20.75 6.62
CA SER A 2 -11.52 19.94 5.39
C SER A 2 -11.20 18.47 5.70
N LEU A 3 -11.38 17.57 4.73
CA LEU A 3 -10.99 16.16 4.89
C LEU A 3 -9.47 16.02 5.11
N THR A 4 -8.68 16.82 4.39
CA THR A 4 -7.23 16.93 4.54
C THR A 4 -6.84 17.28 5.97
N ASP A 5 -7.47 18.30 6.55
CA ASP A 5 -7.20 18.73 7.93
C ASP A 5 -7.49 17.61 8.94
N ARG A 6 -8.54 16.81 8.70
CA ARG A 6 -8.89 15.67 9.56
C ARG A 6 -7.82 14.59 9.48
N HIS A 7 -7.31 14.28 8.29
CA HIS A 7 -6.24 13.29 8.12
C HIS A 7 -4.94 13.74 8.81
N ILE A 8 -4.52 14.99 8.60
CA ILE A 8 -3.33 15.55 9.23
C ILE A 8 -3.49 15.57 10.76
N THR A 9 -4.62 16.05 11.27
CA THR A 9 -4.88 16.10 12.73
C THR A 9 -4.88 14.70 13.35
N ALA A 10 -5.47 13.71 12.67
CA ALA A 10 -5.48 12.33 13.13
C ALA A 10 -4.07 11.74 13.17
N LEU A 11 -3.28 11.95 12.12
CA LEU A 11 -1.89 11.51 12.05
C LEU A 11 -1.04 12.16 13.17
N MET A 12 -1.12 13.48 13.34
CA MET A 12 -0.33 14.20 14.34
C MET A 12 -0.67 13.76 15.77
N ARG A 13 -1.95 13.50 16.05
CA ARG A 13 -2.37 12.91 17.31
C ARG A 13 -1.75 11.54 17.55
N GLN A 14 -1.66 10.69 16.51
CA GLN A 14 -1.03 9.38 16.60
C GLN A 14 0.49 9.49 16.81
N ILE A 15 1.17 10.40 16.09
CA ILE A 15 2.61 10.69 16.23
C ILE A 15 2.98 11.09 17.67
N ALA A 16 2.13 11.90 18.30
CA ALA A 16 2.37 12.39 19.66
C ALA A 16 2.14 11.32 20.74
N THR A 17 1.28 10.33 20.47
CA THR A 17 0.81 9.38 21.51
C THR A 17 1.33 7.97 21.36
N ARG A 18 1.78 7.56 20.17
CA ARG A 18 2.12 6.17 19.86
C ARG A 18 3.53 6.03 19.30
N ASN A 19 4.08 4.84 19.46
CA ASN A 19 5.30 4.41 18.79
C ASN A 19 5.03 3.60 17.52
N ASP A 20 3.81 3.07 17.39
CA ASP A 20 3.32 2.39 16.21
C ASP A 20 2.03 3.08 15.74
N ILE A 21 2.01 3.46 14.47
CA ILE A 21 0.93 4.21 13.84
C ILE A 21 0.23 3.31 12.84
N GLU A 22 -1.10 3.35 12.86
CA GLU A 22 -1.93 2.69 11.88
C GLU A 22 -2.81 3.74 11.20
N LEU A 23 -2.56 3.96 9.92
CA LEU A 23 -3.35 4.83 9.07
C LEU A 23 -4.50 4.02 8.47
N VAL A 24 -5.71 4.34 8.92
CA VAL A 24 -6.95 3.74 8.46
C VAL A 24 -7.86 4.84 7.95
N HIS A 25 -7.82 5.06 6.64
CA HIS A 25 -8.67 6.01 5.95
C HIS A 25 -9.51 5.27 4.90
N PRO A 26 -10.76 4.90 5.23
CA PRO A 26 -11.64 4.24 4.29
C PRO A 26 -11.81 5.09 3.03
N PHE A 27 -11.65 4.46 1.86
CA PHE A 27 -11.83 5.10 0.55
C PHE A 27 -10.89 6.25 0.23
N ALA A 28 -9.82 6.46 1.01
CA ALA A 28 -8.79 7.43 0.66
C ALA A 28 -8.01 6.98 -0.59
N GLU A 29 -7.57 7.96 -1.36
CA GLU A 29 -6.72 7.72 -2.52
C GLU A 29 -5.34 7.24 -2.08
N LEU A 30 -4.70 6.45 -2.94
CA LEU A 30 -3.38 5.91 -2.63
C LEU A 30 -2.33 7.01 -2.46
N GLU A 31 -2.46 8.10 -3.21
CA GLU A 31 -1.58 9.28 -3.10
C GLU A 31 -1.73 9.95 -1.74
N THR A 32 -2.95 9.96 -1.17
CA THR A 32 -3.17 10.46 0.19
C THR A 32 -2.40 9.63 1.21
N PHE A 33 -2.40 8.30 1.08
CA PHE A 33 -1.57 7.45 1.93
C PHE A 33 -0.07 7.71 1.72
N GLY A 34 0.37 7.91 0.48
CA GLY A 34 1.75 8.28 0.16
C GLY A 34 2.20 9.53 0.90
N SER A 35 1.41 10.60 0.81
CA SER A 35 1.66 11.88 1.48
C SER A 35 1.63 11.78 3.00
N LEU A 36 0.68 11.03 3.58
CA LEU A 36 0.59 10.84 5.02
C LEU A 36 1.77 10.02 5.56
N VAL A 37 2.20 8.99 4.83
CA VAL A 37 3.39 8.21 5.19
C VAL A 37 4.63 9.09 5.11
N TYR A 38 4.81 9.87 4.04
CA TYR A 38 5.92 10.83 3.93
C TYR A 38 5.96 11.77 5.14
N LEU A 39 4.82 12.36 5.48
CA LEU A 39 4.70 13.28 6.62
C LEU A 39 5.07 12.59 7.93
N ALA A 40 4.64 11.34 8.15
CA ALA A 40 5.02 10.57 9.32
C ALA A 40 6.54 10.29 9.36
N GLU A 41 7.18 10.05 8.23
CA GLU A 41 8.64 9.85 8.15
C GLU A 41 9.45 11.12 8.41
N CYS A 42 8.90 12.28 8.10
CA CYS A 42 9.47 13.56 8.54
C CYS A 42 9.53 13.65 10.07
N TYR A 43 8.57 13.04 10.79
CA TYR A 43 8.53 12.98 12.25
C TYR A 43 9.15 11.70 12.84
N GLY A 44 9.96 10.97 12.07
CA GLY A 44 10.77 9.86 12.56
C GLY A 44 10.05 8.51 12.63
N PHE A 45 8.94 8.36 11.91
CA PHE A 45 8.37 7.05 11.64
C PHE A 45 8.97 6.45 10.37
N ARG A 46 8.69 5.18 10.12
CA ARG A 46 9.04 4.50 8.88
C ARG A 46 7.92 3.57 8.48
N TYR A 47 7.65 3.51 7.18
CA TYR A 47 6.67 2.57 6.64
C TYR A 47 7.05 1.12 6.97
N GLU A 48 6.11 0.39 7.58
CA GLU A 48 6.27 -1.01 7.96
C GLU A 48 5.41 -1.96 7.14
N SER A 49 4.13 -1.73 6.89
CA SER A 49 3.40 -2.66 6.04
C SER A 49 2.08 -2.07 5.59
N VAL A 50 1.42 -2.74 4.65
CA VAL A 50 0.01 -2.52 4.38
C VAL A 50 -0.73 -3.83 4.46
N ARG A 51 -1.85 -3.80 5.16
CA ARG A 51 -2.77 -4.93 5.28
C ARG A 51 -4.13 -4.53 4.73
N LEU A 52 -4.77 -5.46 4.04
CA LEU A 52 -6.15 -5.28 3.59
C LEU A 52 -7.07 -6.01 4.56
N VAL A 53 -7.89 -5.26 5.29
CA VAL A 53 -8.71 -5.80 6.38
C VAL A 53 -10.18 -5.71 6.03
N GLY A 54 -10.93 -6.74 6.43
CA GLY A 54 -12.39 -6.80 6.29
C GLY A 54 -12.89 -7.09 4.88
N LYS A 55 -14.22 -7.16 4.76
CA LYS A 55 -14.92 -7.51 3.50
C LYS A 55 -14.64 -6.51 2.37
N HIS A 56 -14.51 -5.23 2.72
CA HIS A 56 -14.26 -4.14 1.77
C HIS A 56 -12.77 -3.92 1.46
N ARG A 57 -11.88 -4.78 1.98
CA ARG A 57 -10.42 -4.68 1.79
C ARG A 57 -9.90 -3.27 2.10
N ILE A 58 -10.26 -2.74 3.27
CA ILE A 58 -9.82 -1.42 3.70
C ILE A 58 -8.30 -1.48 3.91
N MET A 59 -7.58 -0.46 3.42
CA MET A 59 -6.13 -0.36 3.60
C MET A 59 -5.80 0.08 5.02
N HIS A 60 -4.99 -0.72 5.69
CA HIS A 60 -4.38 -0.43 6.97
C HIS A 60 -2.88 -0.29 6.74
N VAL A 61 -2.39 0.94 6.71
CA VAL A 61 -0.96 1.22 6.53
C VAL A 61 -0.31 1.36 7.91
N GLN A 62 0.68 0.52 8.17
CA GLN A 62 1.40 0.44 9.43
C GLN A 62 2.73 1.15 9.32
N LEU A 63 3.06 1.93 10.34
CA LEU A 63 4.33 2.60 10.49
C LEU A 63 4.85 2.39 11.90
N VAL A 64 6.17 2.25 12.01
CA VAL A 64 6.87 2.05 13.28
C VAL A 64 7.88 3.18 13.48
N ARG A 65 8.09 3.59 14.72
CA ARG A 65 9.10 4.60 15.05
C ARG A 65 10.49 4.09 14.69
N ASP A 66 11.22 4.85 13.88
CA ASP A 66 12.59 4.51 13.49
C ASP A 66 13.55 4.93 14.61
N SER A 67 14.23 3.95 15.21
CA SER A 67 15.16 4.17 16.33
C SER A 67 16.53 4.70 15.89
N SER A 68 16.78 4.87 14.59
CA SER A 68 18.06 5.35 14.08
C SER A 68 18.36 6.79 14.54
N PRO A 69 19.64 7.12 14.80
CA PRO A 69 20.02 8.48 15.17
C PRO A 69 19.57 9.53 14.15
N TRP A 70 19.66 9.18 12.86
CA TRP A 70 19.25 10.03 11.74
C TRP A 70 17.75 10.36 11.77
N ALA A 71 16.89 9.36 11.95
CA ALA A 71 15.45 9.59 12.02
C ALA A 71 15.07 10.49 13.20
N ARG A 72 15.75 10.33 14.35
CA ARG A 72 15.55 11.21 15.52
C ARG A 72 15.99 12.65 15.24
N GLN A 73 17.14 12.84 14.59
CA GLN A 73 17.63 14.17 14.25
C GLN A 73 16.68 14.89 13.28
N ARG A 74 16.22 14.18 12.24
CA ARG A 74 15.24 14.71 11.28
C ARG A 74 13.92 15.05 11.95
N ALA A 75 13.42 14.18 12.82
CA ALA A 75 12.19 14.42 13.57
C ALA A 75 12.31 15.67 14.47
N ALA A 76 13.44 15.83 15.16
CA ALA A 76 13.70 17.01 15.98
C ALA A 76 13.75 18.28 15.11
N ALA A 77 14.49 18.26 14.00
CA ALA A 77 14.57 19.38 13.07
C ALA A 77 13.19 19.78 12.50
N ASN A 78 12.39 18.79 12.08
CA ASN A 78 11.04 19.05 11.57
C ASN A 78 10.08 19.53 12.66
N SER A 79 10.16 19.01 13.88
CA SER A 79 9.36 19.51 15.01
C SER A 79 9.71 20.96 15.38
N ALA A 80 10.97 21.36 15.22
CA ALA A 80 11.40 22.73 15.46
C ALA A 80 10.96 23.68 14.33
N ALA A 81 11.03 23.23 13.08
CA ALA A 81 10.60 24.00 11.91
C ALA A 81 9.06 24.10 11.80
N PHE A 82 8.34 23.07 12.25
CA PHE A 82 6.89 22.96 12.17
C PHE A 82 6.31 22.54 13.54
N PRO A 83 6.26 23.46 14.52
CA PRO A 83 5.89 23.13 15.90
C PRO A 83 4.41 22.81 16.11
N ASP A 84 3.51 23.26 15.23
CA ASP A 84 2.07 22.97 15.30
C ASP A 84 1.51 22.55 13.94
N PRO A 85 1.75 21.30 13.50
CA PRO A 85 1.22 20.78 12.26
C PRO A 85 -0.26 20.48 12.46
N GLY A 86 -1.11 21.32 11.87
CA GLY A 86 -2.55 21.28 12.10
C GLY A 86 -3.35 21.83 10.93
N PRO A 87 -4.68 21.93 11.08
CA PRO A 87 -5.58 22.41 10.03
C PRO A 87 -5.15 23.78 9.48
N GLY A 88 -4.95 23.87 8.17
CA GLY A 88 -4.50 25.11 7.51
C GLY A 88 -3.10 25.62 7.90
N ARG A 89 -2.27 24.80 8.56
CA ARG A 89 -0.88 25.11 8.90
C ARG A 89 0.08 24.47 7.89
N PRO A 90 1.29 25.03 7.71
CA PRO A 90 2.29 24.41 6.85
C PRO A 90 2.74 23.08 7.45
N VAL A 91 2.87 22.06 6.59
CA VAL A 91 3.44 20.76 6.94
C VAL A 91 4.62 20.47 6.02
N PRO A 92 5.63 19.70 6.46
CA PRO A 92 6.80 19.36 5.66
C PRO A 92 6.43 18.86 4.25
N GLY A 93 6.98 19.50 3.21
CA GLY A 93 6.94 19.01 1.83
C GLY A 93 5.56 19.02 1.15
N MET A 94 4.55 19.70 1.70
CA MET A 94 3.21 19.79 1.10
C MET A 94 2.78 21.24 0.87
N TYR A 95 1.88 21.44 -0.09
CA TYR A 95 1.21 22.73 -0.27
C TYR A 95 0.30 23.06 0.94
N LEU A 96 0.20 24.35 1.28
CA LEU A 96 -0.58 24.81 2.42
C LEU A 96 -2.05 24.35 2.32
N GLY A 97 -2.54 23.67 3.37
CA GLY A 97 -3.93 23.19 3.43
C GLY A 97 -4.23 22.00 2.50
N SER A 98 -3.21 21.39 1.88
CA SER A 98 -3.35 20.21 1.02
C SER A 98 -2.41 19.08 1.44
N LEU A 99 -2.73 17.86 1.01
CA LEU A 99 -1.82 16.70 1.03
C LEU A 99 -1.14 16.49 -0.33
N THR A 100 -1.17 17.53 -1.19
CA THR A 100 -0.44 17.55 -2.45
C THR A 100 1.04 17.86 -2.18
N PRO A 101 1.99 17.00 -2.61
CA PRO A 101 3.41 17.25 -2.43
C PRO A 101 3.87 18.45 -3.24
N VAL A 102 4.90 19.16 -2.75
CA VAL A 102 5.65 20.10 -3.59
C VAL A 102 6.52 19.33 -4.60
N PRO A 103 6.88 19.91 -5.76
CA PRO A 103 7.58 19.20 -6.83
C PRO A 103 8.90 18.55 -6.40
N GLU A 104 9.60 19.15 -5.44
CA GLU A 104 10.85 18.64 -4.88
C GLU A 104 10.66 17.30 -4.14
N VAL A 105 9.51 17.13 -3.49
CA VAL A 105 9.19 15.97 -2.63
C VAL A 105 8.34 14.92 -3.36
N GLN A 106 7.69 15.30 -4.47
CA GLN A 106 6.92 14.41 -5.32
C GLN A 106 7.61 13.06 -5.63
N PRO A 107 8.89 12.99 -6.05
CA PRO A 107 9.53 11.71 -6.34
C PRO A 107 9.61 10.79 -5.12
N GLU A 108 9.79 11.32 -3.91
CA GLU A 108 9.80 10.52 -2.69
C GLU A 108 8.41 9.97 -2.37
N VAL A 109 7.37 10.82 -2.49
CA VAL A 109 5.97 10.41 -2.29
C VAL A 109 5.54 9.39 -3.33
N ASP A 110 6.01 9.49 -4.57
CA ASP A 110 5.73 8.53 -5.64
C ASP A 110 6.33 7.16 -5.34
N VAL A 111 7.57 7.12 -4.82
CA VAL A 111 8.21 5.86 -4.39
C VAL A 111 7.43 5.23 -3.24
N ILE A 112 7.00 6.02 -2.25
CA ILE A 112 6.14 5.55 -1.15
C ILE A 112 4.84 4.96 -1.70
N THR A 113 4.16 5.71 -2.55
CA THR A 113 2.89 5.31 -3.15
C THR A 113 3.04 4.03 -3.95
N ALA A 114 4.13 3.89 -4.73
CA ALA A 114 4.45 2.68 -5.46
C ALA A 114 4.70 1.49 -4.52
N LEU A 115 5.34 1.72 -3.37
CA LEU A 115 5.65 0.70 -2.37
C LEU A 115 4.37 0.20 -1.69
N ILE A 116 3.50 1.11 -1.25
CA ILE A 116 2.17 0.77 -0.70
C ILE A 116 1.35 0.02 -1.76
N ARG A 117 1.36 0.47 -3.03
CA ARG A 117 0.66 -0.21 -4.13
C ARG A 117 1.16 -1.64 -4.32
N HIS A 118 2.48 -1.83 -4.33
CA HIS A 118 3.09 -3.13 -4.52
C HIS A 118 2.65 -4.11 -3.43
N ASP A 119 2.72 -3.67 -2.17
CA ASP A 119 2.38 -4.50 -1.02
C ASP A 119 0.86 -4.77 -0.96
N ALA A 120 0.02 -3.79 -1.28
CA ALA A 120 -1.43 -3.95 -1.37
C ALA A 120 -1.84 -4.94 -2.47
N LEU A 121 -1.16 -4.95 -3.63
CA LEU A 121 -1.39 -5.95 -4.68
C LEU A 121 -0.94 -7.36 -4.24
N GLY A 122 0.07 -7.44 -3.38
CA GLY A 122 0.47 -8.68 -2.72
C GLY A 122 -0.61 -9.19 -1.78
N ALA A 123 -1.13 -8.33 -0.90
CA ALA A 123 -2.18 -8.66 0.06
C ALA A 123 -3.53 -8.98 -0.60
N ALA A 124 -3.88 -8.30 -1.70
CA ALA A 124 -5.14 -8.51 -2.41
C ALA A 124 -5.21 -9.85 -3.16
N ALA A 125 -4.06 -10.41 -3.52
CA ALA A 125 -3.98 -11.59 -4.35
C ALA A 125 -3.92 -12.85 -3.51
N ASN A 126 -5.09 -13.30 -3.07
CA ASN A 126 -5.22 -14.62 -2.47
C ASN A 126 -5.14 -15.70 -3.57
N ARG A 127 -3.91 -15.97 -4.04
CA ARG A 127 -3.62 -16.91 -5.14
C ARG A 127 -4.27 -18.27 -4.91
N LYS A 128 -4.24 -18.76 -3.67
CA LYS A 128 -4.89 -20.02 -3.27
C LYS A 128 -6.40 -19.97 -3.46
N GLN A 129 -7.05 -18.89 -3.07
CA GLN A 129 -8.50 -18.72 -3.22
C GLN A 129 -8.90 -18.61 -4.69
N LEU A 130 -8.18 -17.81 -5.50
CA LEU A 130 -8.48 -17.66 -6.92
C LEU A 130 -8.28 -18.97 -7.69
N LEU A 131 -7.22 -19.72 -7.37
CA LEU A 131 -7.03 -21.06 -7.92
C LEU A 131 -8.12 -22.02 -7.45
N GLY A 132 -8.50 -21.98 -6.18
CA GLY A 132 -9.58 -22.80 -5.63
C GLY A 132 -10.93 -22.53 -6.32
N ILE A 133 -11.28 -21.26 -6.54
CA ILE A 133 -12.50 -20.88 -7.28
C ILE A 133 -12.38 -21.30 -8.75
N GLY A 134 -11.21 -21.09 -9.38
CA GLY A 134 -10.97 -21.50 -10.77
C GLY A 134 -11.18 -23.00 -10.98
N TRP A 135 -10.50 -23.83 -10.20
CA TRP A 135 -10.63 -25.29 -10.29
C TRP A 135 -12.00 -25.79 -9.81
N GLY A 136 -12.53 -25.23 -8.72
CA GLY A 136 -13.84 -25.60 -8.19
C GLY A 136 -14.97 -25.30 -9.18
N SER A 137 -14.92 -24.15 -9.86
CA SER A 137 -15.90 -23.80 -10.90
C SER A 137 -15.79 -24.72 -12.12
N ALA A 138 -14.58 -25.07 -12.55
CA ALA A 138 -14.37 -26.01 -13.66
C ALA A 138 -15.01 -27.38 -13.37
N VAL A 139 -14.75 -27.93 -12.18
CA VAL A 139 -15.34 -29.22 -11.74
C VAL A 139 -16.87 -29.12 -11.65
N LEU A 140 -17.39 -28.04 -11.07
CA LEU A 140 -18.83 -27.83 -10.94
C LEU A 140 -19.54 -27.81 -12.31
N PHE A 141 -19.00 -27.06 -13.27
CA PHE A 141 -19.60 -26.97 -14.61
C PHE A 141 -19.50 -28.28 -15.39
N LEU A 142 -18.40 -29.03 -15.22
CA LEU A 142 -18.27 -30.37 -15.80
C LEU A 142 -19.33 -31.34 -15.23
N LEU A 143 -19.51 -31.35 -13.91
CA LEU A 143 -20.53 -32.18 -13.26
C LEU A 143 -21.94 -31.81 -13.75
N MET A 144 -22.25 -30.52 -13.81
CA MET A 144 -23.54 -30.05 -14.34
C MET A 144 -23.75 -30.43 -15.80
N ALA A 145 -22.69 -30.47 -16.61
CA ALA A 145 -22.78 -30.89 -18.02
C ALA A 145 -23.20 -32.35 -18.14
N VAL A 146 -22.60 -33.22 -17.32
CA VAL A 146 -22.94 -34.66 -17.26
C VAL A 146 -24.37 -34.87 -16.77
N LEU A 147 -24.79 -34.15 -15.73
CA LEU A 147 -26.12 -34.26 -15.12
C LEU A 147 -27.25 -33.75 -16.03
N THR A 148 -27.02 -32.67 -16.78
CA THR A 148 -28.07 -32.00 -17.57
C THR A 148 -28.01 -32.29 -19.06
N GLY A 149 -26.92 -32.89 -19.55
CA GLY A 149 -26.66 -33.12 -20.97
C GLY A 149 -26.39 -31.84 -21.80
N LYS A 150 -26.31 -30.66 -21.16
CA LYS A 150 -26.13 -29.36 -21.83
C LYS A 150 -24.65 -29.03 -22.09
N TYR A 151 -23.97 -29.91 -22.81
CA TYR A 151 -22.53 -29.79 -23.06
C TYR A 151 -22.13 -28.52 -23.81
N ALA A 152 -22.95 -28.08 -24.76
CA ALA A 152 -22.64 -26.93 -25.62
C ALA A 152 -22.40 -25.62 -24.86
N VAL A 153 -23.01 -25.44 -23.68
CA VAL A 153 -22.87 -24.21 -22.87
C VAL A 153 -21.92 -24.43 -21.69
N LEU A 154 -21.96 -25.60 -21.06
CA LEU A 154 -21.26 -25.85 -19.81
C LEU A 154 -19.78 -26.19 -20.01
N LEU A 155 -19.40 -26.84 -21.12
CA LEU A 155 -17.98 -27.09 -21.44
C LEU A 155 -17.20 -25.79 -21.70
N PRO A 156 -17.68 -24.85 -22.54
CA PRO A 156 -17.02 -23.56 -22.70
C PRO A 156 -16.85 -22.83 -21.38
N LEU A 157 -17.86 -22.84 -20.51
CA LEU A 157 -17.81 -22.15 -19.22
C LEU A 157 -16.81 -22.80 -18.25
N ALA A 158 -16.73 -24.14 -18.25
CA ALA A 158 -15.77 -24.90 -17.47
C ALA A 158 -14.31 -24.59 -17.84
N VAL A 159 -14.05 -24.20 -19.09
CA VAL A 159 -12.71 -23.84 -19.58
C VAL A 159 -12.44 -22.34 -19.45
N LEU A 160 -13.41 -21.49 -19.81
CA LEU A 160 -13.24 -20.05 -19.85
C LEU A 160 -13.01 -19.45 -18.46
N MET A 161 -13.73 -19.94 -17.43
CA MET A 161 -13.60 -19.44 -16.06
C MET A 161 -12.20 -19.64 -15.44
N PRO A 162 -11.62 -20.85 -15.41
CA PRO A 162 -10.26 -21.03 -14.89
C PRO A 162 -9.22 -20.29 -15.73
N LEU A 163 -9.41 -20.21 -17.06
CA LEU A 163 -8.52 -19.45 -17.93
C LEU A 163 -8.54 -17.94 -17.60
N PHE A 164 -9.72 -17.38 -17.39
CA PHE A 164 -9.90 -15.98 -16.99
C PHE A 164 -9.25 -15.70 -15.62
N MET A 165 -9.44 -16.60 -14.64
CA MET A 165 -8.79 -16.50 -13.33
C MET A 165 -7.25 -16.55 -13.44
N LEU A 166 -6.70 -17.50 -14.20
CA LEU A 166 -5.25 -17.58 -14.47
C LEU A 166 -4.72 -16.34 -15.17
N GLY A 167 -5.47 -15.81 -16.15
CA GLY A 167 -5.17 -14.57 -16.83
C GLY A 167 -5.07 -13.38 -15.86
N SER A 168 -6.05 -13.24 -14.97
CA SER A 168 -6.04 -12.18 -13.94
C SER A 168 -4.84 -12.27 -12.98
N LEU A 169 -4.47 -13.50 -12.59
CA LEU A 169 -3.28 -13.74 -11.77
C LEU A 169 -2.01 -13.32 -12.50
N LYS A 170 -1.89 -13.66 -13.80
CA LYS A 170 -0.74 -13.26 -14.64
C LYS A 170 -0.68 -11.74 -14.83
N VAL A 171 -1.81 -11.07 -14.99
CA VAL A 171 -1.86 -9.60 -15.05
C VAL A 171 -1.42 -9.00 -13.72
N ASN A 172 -1.83 -9.56 -12.59
CA ASN A 172 -1.40 -9.06 -11.30
C ASN A 172 0.11 -9.27 -11.05
N THR A 173 0.65 -10.45 -11.38
CA THR A 173 2.09 -10.72 -11.23
C THR A 173 2.93 -9.81 -12.11
N THR A 174 2.51 -9.58 -13.35
CA THR A 174 3.21 -8.66 -14.27
C THR A 174 3.13 -7.21 -13.80
N ARG A 175 1.98 -6.75 -13.28
CA ARG A 175 1.86 -5.44 -12.63
C ARG A 175 2.83 -5.31 -11.46
N ARG A 176 2.85 -6.28 -10.55
CA ARG A 176 3.79 -6.29 -9.41
C ARG A 176 5.24 -6.29 -9.84
N ALA A 177 5.61 -7.05 -10.88
CA ALA A 177 6.97 -7.05 -11.41
C ALA A 177 7.40 -5.68 -11.96
N LYS A 178 6.50 -4.97 -12.67
CA LYS A 178 6.77 -3.60 -13.12
C LYS A 178 6.95 -2.62 -11.97
N LEU A 179 6.17 -2.76 -10.89
CA LEU A 179 6.34 -1.96 -9.68
C LEU A 179 7.66 -2.27 -8.97
N ALA A 180 7.99 -3.55 -8.83
CA ALA A 180 9.27 -4.00 -8.27
C ALA A 180 10.47 -3.39 -9.02
N GLN A 181 10.44 -3.39 -10.36
CA GLN A 181 11.48 -2.74 -11.17
C GLN A 181 11.61 -1.25 -10.87
N ARG A 182 10.47 -0.54 -10.74
CA ARG A 182 10.48 0.90 -10.37
C ARG A 182 11.04 1.13 -8.97
N LEU A 183 10.68 0.28 -8.01
CA LEU A 183 11.18 0.38 -6.62
C LEU A 183 12.69 0.09 -6.56
N MET A 184 13.18 -0.91 -7.29
CA MET A 184 14.60 -1.21 -7.38
C MET A 184 15.38 -0.07 -8.07
N ALA A 185 14.83 0.52 -9.13
CA ALA A 185 15.43 1.69 -9.78
C ALA A 185 15.50 2.91 -8.85
N ALA A 186 14.55 3.04 -7.92
CA ALA A 186 14.57 4.04 -6.86
C ALA A 186 15.49 3.68 -5.66
N GLY A 187 16.30 2.61 -5.77
CA GLY A 187 17.24 2.18 -4.74
C GLY A 187 16.62 1.38 -3.58
N CYS A 188 15.35 0.94 -3.69
CA CYS A 188 14.74 0.09 -2.68
C CYS A 188 15.33 -1.33 -2.72
N THR A 189 15.62 -1.89 -1.55
CA THR A 189 16.17 -3.25 -1.44
C THR A 189 15.05 -4.27 -1.18
N PRO A 190 15.06 -5.42 -1.88
CA PRO A 190 14.13 -6.50 -1.58
C PRO A 190 14.51 -7.18 -0.26
N VAL A 191 13.55 -7.28 0.64
CA VAL A 191 13.63 -7.98 1.92
C VAL A 191 12.51 -9.01 1.96
N ARG A 192 12.81 -10.23 2.39
CA ARG A 192 11.77 -11.21 2.68
C ARG A 192 11.28 -11.01 4.10
N ASP A 193 9.98 -10.83 4.25
CA ASP A 193 9.31 -10.79 5.55
C ASP A 193 9.25 -12.18 6.17
N ALA A 194 8.96 -12.28 7.48
CA ALA A 194 8.78 -13.52 8.22
C ALA A 194 7.68 -14.43 7.63
N ALA A 195 6.71 -13.83 6.93
CA ALA A 195 5.68 -14.55 6.18
C ALA A 195 6.14 -15.08 4.81
N GLY A 196 7.42 -14.90 4.44
CA GLY A 196 8.00 -15.31 3.16
C GLY A 196 7.60 -14.43 1.96
N LEU A 197 6.96 -13.28 2.21
CA LEU A 197 6.56 -12.32 1.18
C LEU A 197 7.74 -11.41 0.81
N GLU A 198 7.94 -11.19 -0.48
CA GLU A 198 8.87 -10.17 -0.97
C GLU A 198 8.32 -8.78 -0.70
N ARG A 199 9.08 -8.01 0.07
CA ARG A 199 8.80 -6.65 0.47
C ARG A 199 9.97 -5.77 0.06
N TYR A 200 9.71 -4.49 -0.20
CA TYR A 200 10.76 -3.54 -0.50
C TYR A 200 10.97 -2.60 0.69
N VAL A 201 12.22 -2.35 1.02
CA VAL A 201 12.62 -1.40 2.05
C VAL A 201 13.31 -0.25 1.36
N ARG A 202 12.83 0.97 1.61
CA ARG A 202 13.49 2.17 1.09
C ARG A 202 14.87 2.33 1.70
N PRO A 203 15.86 2.81 0.92
CA PRO A 203 17.16 3.13 1.45
C PRO A 203 16.98 4.19 2.54
N VAL A 204 17.77 4.08 3.62
CA VAL A 204 17.88 5.18 4.58
C VAL A 204 18.40 6.38 3.76
N PRO A 205 17.74 7.54 3.77
CA PRO A 205 18.28 8.72 3.10
C PRO A 205 19.67 8.96 3.67
N GLN A 206 20.71 8.67 2.88
CA GLN A 206 22.07 9.09 3.22
C GLN A 206 22.04 10.60 3.01
N GLY A 207 21.98 11.35 4.11
CA GLY A 207 21.86 12.80 4.07
C GLY A 207 22.99 13.44 3.26
N PHE A 208 22.63 14.49 2.52
CA PHE A 208 23.55 15.58 2.20
C PHE A 208 23.65 16.51 3.41
#